data_AF-A0A1G0KXI3-F1
#
_entry.id   AF-A0A1G0KXI3-F1
#
_cell.length_a   1.000
_cell.length_b   1.000
_cell.length_c   1.000
_cell.angle_alpha   90.00
_cell.angle_beta   90.00
_cell.angle_gamma   90.00
#
_symmetry.space_group_name_H-M   'P 1'
#
loop_
_entity.id
_entity.type
_entity.pdbx_description
1 polymer ?
#
loop_
_entity_poly.entity_id
_entity_poly.type
_entity_poly.pdbx_seq_one_letter_code
_entity_poly.pdbx_strand_id
1 'polypeptide(L)' 'MTLAMGGAEVSMEQLLGLFAVLANGGDYRPLRWLRGQNEGKSARLLSPEAAFLVREMLEANPPPERSHRRQQ' A
#
# COMPACT_ATOMS: atom_id res chain seq x y z
N MET A 1 -10.59 -17.10 -11.01
CA MET A 1 -9.79 -16.77 -9.81
C MET A 1 -8.69 -15.80 -10.25
N THR A 2 -9.05 -14.56 -10.59
CA THR A 2 -8.13 -13.58 -11.23
C THR A 2 -7.86 -12.37 -10.35
N LEU A 3 -8.76 -12.11 -9.37
CA LEU A 3 -8.68 -10.97 -8.46
C LEU A 3 -7.37 -10.95 -7.66
N ALA A 4 -6.94 -12.09 -7.10
CA ALA A 4 -5.70 -12.19 -6.33
C ALA A 4 -4.42 -11.97 -7.16
N MET A 5 -4.49 -12.18 -8.48
CA MET A 5 -3.37 -11.94 -9.42
C MET A 5 -3.39 -10.54 -10.03
N GLY A 6 -4.31 -9.66 -9.59
CA GLY A 6 -4.41 -8.29 -10.09
C GLY A 6 -5.37 -8.09 -11.25
N GLY A 7 -6.33 -9.01 -11.47
CA GLY A 7 -7.34 -8.88 -12.52
C GLY A 7 -8.42 -7.82 -12.26
N ALA A 8 -8.32 -7.05 -11.17
CA ALA A 8 -9.18 -5.89 -10.92
C ALA A 8 -8.40 -4.61 -11.15
N GLU A 9 -9.01 -3.70 -11.89
CA GLU A 9 -8.49 -2.34 -12.06
C GLU A 9 -8.57 -1.60 -10.72
N VAL A 10 -7.47 -0.95 -10.34
CA VAL A 10 -7.39 -0.11 -9.15
C VAL A 10 -6.78 1.24 -9.54
N SER A 11 -7.34 2.32 -8.99
CA SER A 11 -6.74 3.64 -9.15
C SER A 11 -5.49 3.77 -8.27
N MET A 12 -4.60 4.70 -8.64
CA MET A 12 -3.40 4.98 -7.82
C MET A 12 -3.77 5.46 -6.41
N GLU A 13 -4.90 6.17 -6.27
CA GLU A 13 -5.43 6.59 -4.97
C GLU A 13 -5.81 5.39 -4.09
N GLN A 14 -6.49 4.40 -4.67
CA GLN A 14 -6.87 3.18 -3.95
C GLN A 14 -5.63 2.37 -3.55
N LEU A 15 -4.66 2.26 -4.47
CA LEU A 15 -3.40 1.59 -4.21
C LEU A 15 -2.63 2.27 -3.06
N LEU A 16 -2.49 3.59 -3.12
CA LEU A 16 -1.84 4.38 -2.08
C LEU A 16 -2.56 4.24 -0.74
N GLY A 17 -3.90 4.28 -0.75
CA GLY A 17 -4.71 4.06 0.44
C GLY A 17 -4.45 2.68 1.07
N LEU A 18 -4.32 1.63 0.26
CA LEU A 18 -4.00 0.29 0.75
C LEU A 18 -2.59 0.20 1.32
N PHE A 19 -1.58 0.78 0.67
CA PHE A 19 -0.23 0.84 1.22
C PHE A 19 -0.16 1.68 2.51
N ALA A 20 -0.96 2.75 2.60
CA ALA A 20 -1.07 3.56 3.81
C ALA A 20 -1.64 2.77 5.00
N VAL A 21 -2.53 1.80 4.76
CA VAL A 21 -3.02 0.88 5.82
C VAL A 21 -1.87 0.15 6.49
N LEU A 22 -0.91 -0.35 5.71
CA LEU A 22 0.28 -1.02 6.26
C LEU A 22 1.12 -0.05 7.10
N ALA A 23 1.34 1.16 6.59
CA ALA A 23 2.07 2.21 7.30
C ALA A 23 1.39 2.60 8.63
N ASN A 24 0.05 2.58 8.66
CA ASN A 24 -0.79 2.92 9.81
C ASN A 24 -1.07 1.74 10.75
N GLY A 25 -0.31 0.64 10.66
CA GLY A 25 -0.49 -0.52 11.56
C GLY A 25 -1.81 -1.26 11.37
N GLY A 26 -2.37 -1.23 10.17
CA GLY A 26 -3.61 -1.93 9.80
C GLY A 26 -4.87 -1.08 9.82
N ASP A 27 -4.79 0.19 10.22
CA ASP A 27 -5.92 1.11 10.22
C ASP A 27 -6.00 1.91 8.91
N TYR A 28 -7.11 1.74 8.19
CA TYR A 28 -7.46 2.56 7.04
C TYR A 28 -7.87 3.96 7.49
N ARG A 29 -7.32 4.96 6.80
CA ARG A 29 -7.69 6.36 6.94
C ARG A 29 -7.86 6.96 5.54
N PRO A 30 -8.97 7.66 5.26
CA PRO A 30 -9.16 8.34 3.99
C PRO A 30 -8.02 9.33 3.72
N LEU A 31 -7.55 9.36 2.47
CA LEU A 31 -6.49 10.26 2.04
C LEU A 31 -6.98 11.72 2.11
N ARG A 32 -6.07 12.63 2.51
CA ARG A 32 -6.33 14.07 2.57
C ARG A 32 -5.47 14.80 1.56
N TRP A 33 -6.11 15.63 0.74
CA TRP A 33 -5.44 16.41 -0.30
C TRP A 33 -5.06 17.82 0.18
N LEU A 34 -5.88 18.40 1.06
CA LEU A 34 -5.67 19.74 1.61
C LEU A 34 -5.48 19.66 3.12
N ARG A 35 -4.63 20.55 3.63
CA ARG A 35 -4.46 20.76 5.06
C ARG A 35 -5.78 21.28 5.65
N GLY A 36 -6.24 20.66 6.73
CA GLY A 36 -7.50 21.04 7.39
C GLY A 36 -8.76 20.33 6.88
N GLN A 37 -8.64 19.41 5.92
CA GLN A 37 -9.75 18.51 5.58
C GLN A 37 -10.13 17.66 6.79
N ASN A 38 -11.44 17.52 7.01
CA ASN A 38 -11.97 16.73 8.10
C ASN A 38 -11.50 15.28 7.99
N GLU A 39 -11.22 14.66 9.12
CA GLU A 39 -10.84 13.25 9.14
C GLU A 39 -12.06 12.40 8.81
N GLY A 40 -11.96 11.65 7.72
CA GLY A 40 -12.98 10.66 7.38
C GLY A 40 -12.97 9.49 8.37
N LYS A 41 -13.99 8.64 8.29
CA LYS A 41 -14.10 7.49 9.20
C LYS A 41 -12.93 6.54 9.01
N SER A 42 -12.23 6.24 10.10
CA SER A 42 -11.20 5.21 10.10
C SER A 42 -11.81 3.83 10.33
N ALA A 43 -11.22 2.80 9.72
CA ALA A 43 -11.63 1.41 9.87
C ALA A 43 -10.39 0.51 10.00
N ARG A 44 -10.42 -0.45 10.92
CA ARG A 44 -9.37 -1.45 11.03
C ARG A 44 -9.55 -2.52 9.97
N LEU A 45 -8.60 -2.64 9.05
CA LEU A 45 -8.63 -3.65 7.99
C LEU A 45 -7.72 -4.83 8.31
N LEU A 46 -6.62 -4.58 9.03
CA LEU A 46 -5.65 -5.60 9.45
C LEU A 46 -5.37 -5.46 10.95
N SER A 47 -4.97 -6.55 11.60
CA SER A 47 -4.38 -6.43 12.93
C SER A 47 -3.00 -5.76 12.83
N PRO A 48 -2.51 -5.12 13.91
CA PRO A 48 -1.17 -4.55 13.93
C PRO A 48 -0.07 -5.57 13.59
N GLU A 49 -0.20 -6.80 14.07
CA GLU A 49 0.75 -7.89 13.84
C GLU A 49 0.75 -8.32 12.36
N ALA A 50 -0.43 -8.41 11.74
CA ALA A 50 -0.53 -8.73 10.32
C ALA A 50 0.08 -7.62 9.45
N ALA A 51 -0.18 -6.36 9.77
CA ALA A 51 0.40 -5.22 9.05
C ALA A 51 1.94 -5.19 9.19
N PHE A 52 2.46 -5.51 10.37
CA PHE A 52 3.89 -5.63 10.62
C PHE A 52 4.52 -6.75 9.77
N LEU A 53 3.97 -7.96 9.82
CA LEU A 53 4.49 -9.11 9.05
C LEU A 53 4.53 -8.82 7.55
N VAL A 54 3.49 -8.19 6.99
CA VAL A 54 3.48 -7.83 5.57
C VAL A 54 4.57 -6.82 5.24
N ARG A 55 4.82 -5.83 6.12
CA ARG A 55 5.91 -4.86 5.91
C ARG A 55 7.27 -5.51 5.93
N GLU A 56 7.53 -6.41 6.88
CA GLU A 56 8.76 -7.20 6.93
C GLU A 56 8.97 -8.02 5.64
N MET A 57 7.92 -8.67 5.14
CA MET A 57 7.98 -9.42 3.87
C MET A 57 8.32 -8.52 2.68
N LEU A 58 7.80 -7.29 2.65
CA LEU A 58 8.09 -6.32 1.60
C LEU A 58 9.51 -5.76 1.69
N GLU A 59 10.01 -5.51 2.90
CA GLU A 59 11.40 -5.05 3.12
C GLU A 59 12.42 -6.10 2.66
N ALA A 60 12.09 -7.39 2.77
CA ALA A 60 12.89 -8.49 2.26
C ALA A 60 12.85 -8.65 0.72
N ASN A 61 12.00 -7.90 0.00
CA ASN A 61 11.86 -7.95 -1.45
C ASN A 61 12.32 -6.64 -2.11
N PRO A 62 13.65 -6.44 -2.26
CA PRO A 62 14.17 -5.25 -2.89
C PRO A 62 13.66 -5.12 -4.34
N PRO A 63 13.53 -3.89 -4.86
CA PRO A 63 13.15 -3.68 -6.26
C PRO A 63 14.08 -4.46 -7.20
N PRO A 64 13.55 -5.08 -8.28
CA PRO A 64 14.39 -5.78 -9.24
C PRO A 64 15.44 -4.81 -9.77
N GLU A 65 16.70 -5.25 -9.77
CA GLU A 65 17.84 -4.44 -10.22
C GLU A 65 17.55 -3.97 -11.65
N ARG A 66 17.40 -2.66 -11.85
CA ARG A 66 17.15 -2.10 -13.17
C ARG A 66 18.40 -2.28 -14.01
N SER A 67 18.49 -3.36 -14.77
CA SER A 67 19.51 -3.58 -15.80
C SER A 67 19.28 -2.65 -16.99
N HIS A 68 19.39 -1.33 -16.76
CA HIS A 68 19.59 -0.33 -17.82
C HIS A 68 21.06 0.07 -17.83
N ARG A 69 21.96 -0.90 -18.02
CA ARG A 69 23.36 -0.61 -18.36
C ARG A 69 23.44 -0.54 -19.88
N ARG A 70 23.44 0.71 -20.37
CA ARG A 70 24.00 1.19 -21.64
C ARG A 70 24.60 0.09 -22.53
N GLN A 71 23.85 -0.31 -23.55
CA GLN A 71 24.47 -0.68 -24.83
C GLN A 71 24.66 0.64 -25.60
N GLN A 72 25.82 1.26 -25.36
CA GLN A 72 26.49 2.07 -26.38
C GLN A 72 27.48 1.14 -27.08
#